data_AF-A0A4Y2S1J9-F1
#
_entry.id   AF-A0A4Y2S1J9-F1
#
_cell.length_a   1.000
_cell.length_b   1.000
_cell.length_c   1.000
_cell.angle_alpha   90.00
_cell.angle_beta   90.00
_cell.angle_gamma   90.00
#
_symmetry.space_group_name_H-M   'P 1'
#
loop_
_entity.id
_entity.type
_entity.pdbx_description
1 polymer ?
#
loop_
_entity_poly.entity_id
_entity_poly.type
_entity_poly.pdbx_seq_one_letter_code
_entity_poly.pdbx_strand_id
1 'polypeptide(L)'
;MQLADITESMVSAADITEVVQNVIDCLINAANNTIPKCSPRLRKFRRPWWNEACRDSRREEKKLWNIFRRYPTTENHIAFKRAKALARRMHRRSQKES
;
A
#
# COMPACT_ATOMS: atom_id res chain seq x y z
N MET A 1 1.81 -14.62 -25.50
CA MET A 1 2.16 -13.32 -26.11
C MET A 1 1.60 -13.33 -27.51
N GLN A 2 0.65 -12.45 -27.81
CA GLN A 2 0.17 -12.27 -29.18
C GLN A 2 1.13 -11.26 -29.84
N LEU A 3 1.83 -11.68 -30.88
CA LEU A 3 2.75 -10.81 -31.61
C LEU A 3 1.93 -10.00 -32.62
N ALA A 4 2.23 -8.71 -32.73
CA ALA A 4 1.64 -7.87 -33.77
C ALA A 4 2.48 -8.04 -35.03
N ASP A 5 1.91 -8.69 -36.04
CA ASP A 5 2.57 -8.94 -37.31
C ASP A 5 2.06 -7.96 -38.36
N ILE A 6 2.99 -7.36 -39.10
CA ILE A 6 2.65 -6.54 -40.27
C ILE A 6 2.41 -7.51 -41.44
N THR A 7 1.19 -7.55 -41.95
CA THR A 7 0.80 -8.45 -43.04
C THR A 7 0.92 -7.75 -44.39
N GLU A 8 1.15 -8.53 -45.45
CA GLU A 8 1.26 -8.02 -46.83
C GLU A 8 0.02 -7.24 -47.27
N SER A 9 -1.17 -7.66 -46.82
CA SER A 9 -2.42 -6.95 -47.05
C SER A 9 -2.48 -5.55 -46.45
N MET A 10 -1.73 -5.27 -45.36
CA MET A 10 -1.67 -3.94 -44.75
C MET A 10 -0.79 -2.97 -45.55
N VAL A 11 0.12 -3.50 -46.36
CA VAL A 11 1.07 -2.73 -47.20
C VAL A 11 0.61 -2.66 -48.66
N SER A 12 -0.39 -3.45 -49.04
CA SER A 12 -0.93 -3.52 -50.40
C SER A 12 -2.01 -2.46 -50.71
N ALA A 13 -2.24 -1.48 -49.83
CA ALA A 13 -3.20 -0.41 -50.11
C ALA A 13 -2.67 0.55 -51.19
N ALA A 14 -3.57 1.11 -52.00
CA ALA A 14 -3.21 1.94 -53.16
C ALA A 14 -2.68 3.32 -52.75
N ASP A 15 -3.08 3.83 -51.59
CA ASP A 15 -2.62 5.09 -51.04
C ASP A 15 -1.51 4.86 -50.00
N ILE A 16 -0.37 5.50 -50.22
CA ILE A 16 0.80 5.47 -49.33
C ILE A 16 0.43 6.01 -47.95
N THR A 17 -0.46 7.02 -47.88
CA THR A 17 -0.90 7.62 -46.62
C THR A 17 -1.64 6.60 -45.75
N GLU A 18 -2.50 5.81 -46.38
CA GLU A 18 -3.26 4.73 -45.74
C GLU A 18 -2.34 3.62 -45.23
N VAL A 19 -1.37 3.19 -46.04
CA VAL A 19 -0.36 2.20 -45.63
C VAL A 19 0.41 2.67 -44.40
N VAL A 20 0.86 3.92 -44.40
CA VAL A 20 1.62 4.50 -43.28
C VAL A 20 0.77 4.52 -42.01
N GLN A 21 -0.50 4.93 -42.10
CA GLN A 21 -1.40 4.96 -40.95
C GLN A 21 -1.65 3.56 -40.38
N ASN A 22 -1.86 2.57 -41.24
CA ASN A 22 -2.07 1.18 -40.83
C ASN A 22 -0.87 0.60 -40.05
N VAL A 23 0.36 0.94 -40.47
CA VAL A 23 1.58 0.53 -39.77
C VAL A 23 1.72 1.24 -38.42
N ILE A 24 1.43 2.54 -38.38
CA ILE A 24 1.46 3.32 -37.13
C ILE A 24 0.47 2.74 -36.11
N ASP A 25 -0.75 2.45 -36.53
CA ASP A 25 -1.79 1.91 -35.66
C ASP A 25 -1.41 0.52 -35.13
N CYS A 26 -0.80 -0.32 -35.97
CA CYS A 26 -0.27 -1.62 -35.56
C CYS A 26 0.76 -1.48 -34.43
N LEU A 27 1.73 -0.57 -34.59
CA LEU A 27 2.79 -0.34 -33.61
C LEU A 27 2.22 0.23 -32.30
N ILE A 28 1.30 1.19 -32.39
CA ILE A 28 0.62 1.76 -31.21
C ILE A 28 -0.16 0.68 -30.46
N ASN A 29 -0.89 -0.17 -31.16
CA ASN A 29 -1.66 -1.26 -30.56
C ASN A 29 -0.74 -2.30 -29.90
N ALA A 30 0.34 -2.69 -30.56
CA ALA A 30 1.34 -3.59 -30.02
C ALA A 30 1.98 -3.04 -28.73
N ALA A 31 2.35 -1.76 -28.74
CA ALA A 31 2.92 -1.05 -27.61
C ALA A 31 1.93 -0.97 -26.45
N ASN A 32 0.67 -0.59 -26.70
CA ASN A 32 -0.37 -0.51 -25.66
C ASN A 32 -0.67 -1.86 -25.01
N ASN A 33 -0.58 -2.96 -25.78
CA ASN A 33 -0.85 -4.30 -25.27
C ASN A 33 0.34 -4.90 -24.51
N THR A 34 1.57 -4.54 -24.89
CA THR A 34 2.79 -5.16 -24.33
C THR A 34 3.40 -4.34 -23.21
N ILE A 35 3.31 -3.00 -23.29
CA ILE A 35 3.88 -2.08 -22.31
C ILE A 35 2.79 -1.71 -21.30
N PRO A 36 2.86 -2.23 -20.06
CA PRO A 36 1.88 -1.87 -19.05
C PRO A 36 2.02 -0.39 -18.68
N LYS A 37 0.92 0.37 -18.77
CA LYS A 37 0.89 1.81 -18.43
C LYS A 37 1.19 2.10 -16.96
N CYS A 38 0.96 1.12 -16.09
CA CYS A 38 1.22 1.18 -14.67
C CYS A 38 1.89 -0.11 -14.20
N SER A 39 2.66 -0.03 -13.11
CA SER A 39 3.19 -1.24 -12.46
C SER A 39 2.02 -2.18 -12.06
N PRO A 40 2.03 -3.46 -12.47
CA PRO A 40 1.03 -4.43 -12.02
C PRO A 40 1.15 -4.71 -10.52
N ARG A 41 2.29 -4.38 -9.91
CA ARG A 41 2.50 -4.42 -8.48
C ARG A 41 2.10 -3.08 -7.90
N LEU A 42 0.81 -2.91 -7.65
CA LEU A 42 0.34 -1.87 -6.74
C LEU A 42 1.05 -2.10 -5.41
N ARG A 43 1.83 -1.12 -4.94
CA ARG A 43 2.34 -1.14 -3.57
C ARG A 43 1.12 -1.30 -2.67
N LYS A 44 1.09 -2.34 -1.83
CA LYS A 44 0.10 -2.42 -0.75
C LYS A 44 0.21 -1.09 0.01
N PHE A 45 -0.84 -0.28 -0.08
CA PHE A 45 -0.97 0.87 0.79
C PHE A 45 -0.92 0.33 2.20
N ARG A 46 0.19 0.58 2.91
CA ARG A 46 0.28 0.26 4.33
C ARG A 46 -0.84 1.04 4.98
N ARG A 47 -1.81 0.36 5.58
CA ARG A 47 -2.81 1.10 6.37
C ARG A 47 -2.04 1.87 7.46
N PRO A 48 -2.56 3.00 7.95
CA PRO A 48 -1.98 3.59 9.13
C PRO A 48 -2.18 2.60 10.30
N TRP A 49 -1.08 2.07 10.85
CA TRP A 49 -1.12 1.28 12.11
C TRP A 49 -1.57 2.14 13.30
N TRP A 50 -1.56 3.46 13.12
CA TRP A 50 -2.12 4.46 14.01
C TRP A 50 -3.65 4.33 14.04
N ASN A 51 -4.20 3.85 15.16
CA ASN A 51 -5.64 3.75 15.41
C ASN A 51 -6.01 4.33 16.79
N GLU A 52 -7.30 4.61 17.01
CA GLU A 52 -7.80 5.18 18.28
C GLU A 52 -7.44 4.31 19.49
N ALA A 53 -7.54 2.99 19.37
CA ALA A 53 -7.12 2.05 20.40
C ALA A 53 -5.63 2.19 20.81
N CYS A 54 -4.73 2.44 19.85
CA CYS A 54 -3.33 2.76 20.14
C CYS A 54 -3.18 4.12 20.83
N ARG A 55 -4.02 5.12 20.49
CA ARG A 55 -4.03 6.42 21.16
C ARG A 55 -4.41 6.28 22.62
N ASP A 56 -5.52 5.60 22.87
CA ASP A 56 -6.13 5.51 24.20
C ASP A 56 -5.30 4.66 25.15
N SER A 57 -4.80 3.51 24.67
CA SER A 57 -3.89 2.68 25.47
C SER A 57 -2.60 3.41 25.87
N ARG A 58 -2.05 4.24 24.97
CA ARG A 58 -0.87 5.07 25.28
C ARG A 58 -1.20 6.22 26.24
N ARG A 59 -2.40 6.81 26.14
CA ARG A 59 -2.89 7.82 27.08
C ARG A 59 -3.03 7.22 28.49
N GLU A 60 -3.60 6.03 28.60
CA GLU A 60 -3.78 5.35 29.88
C GLU A 60 -2.44 4.89 30.49
N GLU A 61 -1.52 4.36 29.69
CA GLU A 61 -0.15 4.07 30.13
C GLU A 61 0.50 5.32 30.73
N LYS A 62 0.39 6.47 30.05
CA LYS A 62 0.97 7.75 30.51
C LYS A 62 0.30 8.26 31.78
N LYS A 63 -1.02 8.11 31.90
CA LYS A 63 -1.78 8.47 33.10
C LYS A 63 -1.30 7.66 34.31
N LEU A 64 -1.22 6.34 34.17
CA LEU A 64 -0.79 5.44 35.25
C LEU A 64 0.69 5.60 35.58
N TRP A 65 1.54 5.89 34.57
CA TRP A 65 2.93 6.27 34.81
C TRP A 65 3.04 7.55 35.64
N ASN A 66 2.23 8.57 35.34
CA ASN A 66 2.23 9.81 36.11
C ASN A 66 1.78 9.60 37.55
N ILE A 67 0.76 8.75 37.78
CA ILE A 67 0.31 8.38 39.12
C ILE A 67 1.42 7.65 39.88
N PHE A 68 1.98 6.60 39.29
CA PHE A 68 3.08 5.83 39.88
C PHE A 68 4.31 6.71 40.17
N ARG A 69 4.67 7.61 39.24
CA ARG A 69 5.81 8.52 39.42
C ARG A 69 5.61 9.49 40.59
N ARG A 70 4.37 9.95 40.82
CA ARG A 70 4.05 10.83 41.97
C ARG A 70 3.93 10.04 43.27
N TYR A 71 3.35 8.84 43.19
CA TYR A 71 3.04 7.99 44.34
C TYR A 71 3.51 6.56 44.06
N PRO A 72 4.78 6.23 44.37
CA PRO A 72 5.40 4.96 44.01
C PRO A 72 4.97 3.82 44.94
N THR A 73 3.67 3.52 44.98
CA THR A 73 3.10 2.37 45.69
C THR A 73 3.14 1.11 44.83
N THR A 74 3.09 -0.06 45.48
CA THR A 74 3.07 -1.35 44.78
C THR A 74 1.85 -1.49 43.86
N GLU A 75 0.69 -1.02 44.29
CA GLU A 75 -0.54 -1.02 43.49
C GLU A 75 -0.38 -0.17 42.22
N ASN A 76 0.15 1.05 42.35
CA ASN A 76 0.39 1.93 41.22
C ASN A 76 1.43 1.35 40.26
N HIS A 77 2.46 0.68 40.78
CA HIS A 77 3.45 -0.02 39.96
C HIS A 77 2.81 -1.15 39.15
N ILE A 78 1.97 -1.98 39.78
CA ILE A 78 1.23 -3.07 39.11
C ILE A 78 0.29 -2.51 38.04
N ALA A 79 -0.48 -1.47 38.36
CA ALA A 79 -1.40 -0.83 37.43
C ALA A 79 -0.65 -0.28 36.20
N PHE A 80 0.45 0.45 36.40
CA PHE A 80 1.31 0.93 35.33
C PHE A 80 1.86 -0.22 34.46
N LYS A 81 2.37 -1.29 35.08
CA LYS A 81 2.90 -2.46 34.34
C LYS A 81 1.84 -3.13 33.49
N ARG A 82 0.61 -3.28 33.99
CA ARG A 82 -0.53 -3.81 33.24
C ARG A 82 -0.86 -2.93 32.03
N ALA A 83 -0.99 -1.63 32.21
CA ALA A 83 -1.28 -0.70 31.11
C ALA A 83 -0.16 -0.65 30.08
N LYS A 84 1.10 -0.67 30.51
CA LYS A 84 2.27 -0.75 29.62
C LYS A 84 2.27 -2.04 28.78
N ALA A 85 1.91 -3.17 29.36
CA ALA A 85 1.78 -4.42 28.63
C ALA A 85 0.62 -4.38 27.61
N LEU A 86 -0.49 -3.76 27.97
CA LEU A 86 -1.65 -3.56 27.10
C LEU A 86 -1.31 -2.67 25.89
N ALA A 87 -0.71 -1.51 26.12
CA ALA A 87 -0.29 -0.59 25.05
C ALA A 87 0.66 -1.26 24.05
N ARG A 88 1.64 -2.04 24.55
CA ARG A 88 2.53 -2.85 23.70
C ARG A 88 1.78 -3.89 22.88
N ARG A 89 0.78 -4.57 23.46
CA ARG A 89 -0.05 -5.57 22.77
C ARG A 89 -0.85 -4.92 21.64
N MET A 90 -1.52 -3.80 21.92
CA MET A 90 -2.34 -3.09 20.92
C MET A 90 -1.49 -2.60 19.75
N HIS A 91 -0.33 -2.00 20.02
CA HIS A 91 0.59 -1.56 18.98
C HIS A 91 1.03 -2.70 18.06
N ARG A 92 1.43 -3.85 18.63
CA ARG A 92 1.83 -5.03 17.84
C ARG A 92 0.67 -5.60 17.03
N ARG A 93 -0.56 -5.56 17.55
CA ARG A 93 -1.75 -6.01 16.84
C ARG A 93 -2.04 -5.11 15.64
N SER A 94 -2.08 -3.79 15.84
CA SER A 94 -2.29 -2.83 14.75
C SER A 94 -1.25 -2.94 13.64
N GLN A 95 0.02 -3.18 13.99
CA GLN A 95 1.07 -3.38 12.98
C GLN A 95 0.90 -4.66 12.16
N LYS A 96 0.24 -5.69 12.69
CA LYS A 96 -0.04 -6.94 11.98
C LYS A 96 -1.28 -6.85 11.09
N GLU A 97 -2.29 -6.10 11.54
CA GLU A 97 -3.57 -5.92 10.85
C GLU A 97 -3.51 -4.90 9.70
N SER A 98 -2.38 -4.21 9.56
CA SER A 98 -2.14 -3.08 8.65
C SER A 98 -1.25 -3.41 7.46
#